data_AF-A0A9P8L2G7-F1
#
_entry.id   AF-A0A9P8L2G7-F1
#
_cell.length_a   1.000
_cell.length_b   1.000
_cell.length_c   1.000
_cell.angle_alpha   90.00
_cell.angle_beta   90.00
_cell.angle_gamma   90.00
#
_symmetry.space_group_name_H-M   'P 1'
#
loop_
_entity.id
_entity.type
_entity.pdbx_description
1 polymer ?
#
loop_
_entity_poly.entity_id
_entity_poly.type
_entity_poly.pdbx_seq_one_letter_code
_entity_poly.pdbx_strand_id
1 'polypeptide(L)'
;MAYRLANELSVSEERLDDEEEREAVFYRLEMLGYRVGQGLVERFSRDRPRFTDTLDVIKFLCKDLWMLVFRKQIDNLKTNHRADTSELPGATFQIKTVAARA
;
A
#
# COMPACT_ATOMS: atom_id res chain seq x y z
N MET A 1 44.20 4.62 10.68
CA MET A 1 42.87 4.76 11.33
C MET A 1 42.05 5.88 10.70
N ALA A 2 42.58 7.10 10.53
CA ALA A 2 41.85 8.24 9.94
C ALA A 2 41.21 7.97 8.56
N TYR A 3 41.92 7.32 7.63
CA TYR A 3 41.37 6.98 6.30
C TYR A 3 40.19 6.01 6.33
N ARG A 4 40.13 5.09 7.31
CA ARG A 4 39.00 4.16 7.45
C ARG A 4 37.76 4.87 7.97
N LEU A 5 37.92 5.76 8.95
CA LEU A 5 36.84 6.61 9.46
C LEU A 5 36.30 7.55 8.37
N ALA A 6 37.17 8.16 7.56
CA ALA A 6 36.74 9.00 6.43
C ALA A 6 35.94 8.21 5.39
N ASN A 7 36.38 6.99 5.07
CA ASN A 7 35.66 6.10 4.14
C ASN A 7 34.35 5.57 4.73
N GLU A 8 34.29 5.32 6.04
CA GLU A 8 33.05 4.93 6.73
C GLU A 8 32.04 6.07 6.76
N LEU A 9 32.50 7.31 6.97
CA LEU A 9 31.67 8.52 6.93
C LEU A 9 31.13 8.78 5.52
N SER A 10 31.98 8.71 4.49
CA SER A 10 31.54 8.93 3.10
C SER A 10 30.53 7.86 2.64
N VAL A 11 30.77 6.59 2.99
CA VAL A 11 29.82 5.50 2.71
C VAL A 11 28.52 5.67 3.50
N SER A 12 28.58 6.23 4.71
CA SER A 12 27.37 6.53 5.48
C SER A 12 26.58 7.69 4.90
N GLU A 13 27.22 8.76 4.42
CA GLU A 13 26.56 9.88 3.74
C GLU A 13 25.87 9.43 2.45
N GLU A 14 26.58 8.72 1.56
CA GLU A 14 25.99 8.18 0.32
C GLU A 14 24.76 7.30 0.60
N ARG A 15 24.80 6.48 1.65
CA ARG A 15 23.67 5.62 2.03
C ARG A 15 22.48 6.37 2.61
N LEU A 16 22.70 7.49 3.29
CA LEU A 16 21.63 8.32 3.83
C LEU A 16 20.95 9.08 2.69
N ASP A 17 21.73 9.62 1.75
CA ASP A 17 21.22 10.27 0.54
C ASP A 17 20.36 9.29 -0.29
N ASP A 18 20.84 8.04 -0.48
CA ASP A 18 20.08 6.99 -1.15
C ASP A 18 18.74 6.67 -0.44
N GLU A 19 18.72 6.69 0.90
CA GLU A 19 17.51 6.41 1.68
C GLU A 19 16.51 7.56 1.63
N GLU A 20 16.98 8.80 1.73
CA GLU A 20 16.16 10.00 1.56
C GLU A 20 15.57 10.11 0.14
N GLU A 21 16.38 9.84 -0.88
CA GLU A 21 15.90 9.79 -2.27
C GLU A 21 14.83 8.70 -2.43
N ARG A 22 15.05 7.51 -1.86
CA ARG A 22 14.08 6.42 -1.90
C ARG A 22 12.77 6.82 -1.23
N GLU A 23 12.84 7.45 -0.05
CA GLU A 23 11.66 7.92 0.68
C GLU A 23 10.91 9.00 -0.11
N ALA A 24 11.62 9.95 -0.73
CA ALA A 24 11.01 10.97 -1.58
C ALA A 24 10.30 10.36 -2.80
N VAL A 25 10.90 9.34 -3.43
CA VAL A 25 10.26 8.60 -4.53
C VAL A 25 9.02 7.85 -4.03
N PHE A 26 9.10 7.17 -2.88
CA PHE A 26 7.96 6.48 -2.27
C PHE A 26 6.80 7.45 -1.99
N TYR A 27 7.08 8.60 -1.39
CA TYR A 27 6.09 9.63 -1.11
C TYR A 27 5.39 10.11 -2.39
N ARG A 28 6.16 10.37 -3.46
CA ARG A 28 5.60 10.78 -4.75
C ARG A 28 4.71 9.70 -5.37
N LEU A 29 5.13 8.44 -5.30
CA LEU A 29 4.34 7.31 -5.79
C LEU A 29 3.06 7.12 -4.98
N GLU A 30 3.13 7.29 -3.66
CA GLU A 30 1.98 7.21 -2.76
C GLU A 30 0.95 8.29 -3.08
N MET A 31 1.37 9.54 -3.26
CA MET A 31 0.49 10.65 -3.65
C MET A 31 -0.15 10.44 -5.04
N LEU A 32 0.59 9.91 -6.01
CA LEU A 32 0.03 9.55 -7.32
C LEU A 32 -1.00 8.42 -7.18
N GLY A 33 -0.67 7.39 -6.40
CA GLY A 33 -1.55 6.27 -6.10
C GLY A 33 -2.84 6.71 -5.41
N TYR A 34 -2.75 7.65 -4.46
CA TYR A 34 -3.90 8.24 -3.77
C TYR A 34 -4.87 8.90 -4.76
N ARG A 35 -4.36 9.78 -5.62
CA ARG A 35 -5.19 10.51 -6.61
C ARG A 35 -5.86 9.57 -7.61
N VAL A 36 -5.11 8.60 -8.12
CA VAL A 36 -5.65 7.58 -9.03
C VAL A 36 -6.69 6.72 -8.31
N GLY A 37 -6.38 6.26 -7.10
CA GLY A 37 -7.28 5.47 -6.26
C GLY A 37 -8.60 6.18 -5.99
N GLN A 38 -8.57 7.47 -5.67
CA GLN A 38 -9.78 8.27 -5.46
C GLN A 38 -10.67 8.28 -6.71
N GLY A 39 -10.12 8.59 -7.88
CA GLY A 39 -10.88 8.61 -9.13
C GLY A 39 -11.44 7.24 -9.53
N LEU A 40 -10.69 6.17 -9.27
CA LEU A 40 -11.16 4.79 -9.49
C LEU A 40 -12.33 4.46 -8.55
N VAL A 41 -12.19 4.77 -7.26
CA VAL A 41 -13.25 4.49 -6.27
C VAL A 41 -14.50 5.30 -6.57
N GLU A 42 -14.40 6.59 -6.89
CA GLU A 42 -15.55 7.42 -7.28
C GLU A 42 -16.29 6.84 -8.49
N ARG A 43 -15.54 6.43 -9.53
CA ARG A 43 -16.13 5.86 -10.74
C ARG A 43 -16.77 4.50 -10.50
N PHE A 44 -16.08 3.61 -9.80
CA PHE A 44 -16.50 2.21 -9.68
C PHE A 44 -17.42 1.94 -8.50
N SER A 45 -17.51 2.83 -7.51
CA SER A 45 -18.46 2.70 -6.39
C SER A 45 -19.82 3.33 -6.67
N ARG A 46 -19.97 4.14 -7.73
CA ARG A 46 -21.17 4.94 -8.02
C ARG A 46 -22.48 4.15 -7.99
N ASP A 47 -22.51 2.96 -8.59
CA ASP A 47 -23.73 2.15 -8.72
C ASP A 47 -23.89 1.14 -7.57
N ARG A 48 -23.01 1.17 -6.57
CA ARG A 48 -23.09 0.28 -5.41
C ARG A 48 -23.87 0.93 -4.26
N PRO A 49 -24.58 0.13 -3.44
CA PRO A 49 -25.08 0.58 -2.15
C PRO A 49 -23.95 1.20 -1.32
N ARG A 50 -24.31 2.20 -0.50
CA ARG A 50 -23.34 2.86 0.38
C ARG A 50 -22.72 1.85 1.34
N PHE A 51 -21.40 1.87 1.47
CA PHE A 51 -20.70 1.02 2.42
C PHE A 51 -21.10 1.40 3.85
N THR A 52 -21.71 0.46 4.55
CA THR A 52 -22.14 0.62 5.96
C THR A 52 -21.14 0.04 6.94
N ASP A 53 -20.29 -0.88 6.47
CA ASP A 53 -19.29 -1.56 7.28
C ASP A 53 -17.91 -1.56 6.60
N THR A 54 -16.87 -1.50 7.41
CA THR A 54 -15.46 -1.53 6.98
C THR A 54 -15.17 -2.81 6.21
N LEU A 55 -15.76 -3.93 6.64
CA LEU A 55 -15.58 -5.23 5.99
C LEU A 55 -16.07 -5.22 4.53
N ASP A 56 -17.14 -4.47 4.24
CA ASP A 56 -17.65 -4.34 2.87
C ASP A 56 -16.77 -3.43 2.02
N VAL A 57 -16.16 -2.40 2.61
CA VAL A 57 -15.11 -1.59 1.94
C VAL A 57 -13.94 -2.48 1.55
N ILE A 58 -13.47 -3.34 2.46
CA ILE A 58 -12.34 -4.23 2.22
C ILE A 58 -12.67 -5.26 1.12
N LYS A 59 -13.87 -5.86 1.14
CA LYS A 59 -14.32 -6.76 0.07
C LYS A 59 -14.30 -6.05 -1.29
N PHE A 60 -14.81 -4.82 -1.35
CA PHE A 60 -14.79 -4.03 -2.58
C PHE A 60 -13.36 -3.79 -3.07
N LEU A 61 -12.45 -3.33 -2.20
CA LEU A 61 -11.05 -3.08 -2.57
C LEU A 61 -10.34 -4.35 -3.03
N CYS A 62 -10.45 -5.43 -2.25
CA CYS A 62 -9.66 -6.64 -2.43
C CYS A 62 -10.21 -7.59 -3.50
N LYS A 63 -11.51 -7.55 -3.79
CA LYS A 63 -12.12 -8.39 -4.83
C LYS A 63 -12.38 -7.59 -6.09
N ASP A 64 -13.22 -6.57 -6.01
CA ASP A 64 -13.71 -5.90 -7.21
C ASP A 64 -12.67 -4.96 -7.80
N LEU A 65 -12.16 -4.02 -7.00
CA LEU A 65 -11.23 -3.00 -7.48
C LEU A 65 -9.91 -3.63 -7.90
N TRP A 66 -9.39 -4.57 -7.11
CA TRP A 66 -8.17 -5.29 -7.41
C TRP A 66 -8.26 -6.09 -8.72
N MET A 67 -9.36 -6.85 -8.91
CA MET A 67 -9.61 -7.56 -10.17
C MET A 67 -9.73 -6.61 -11.35
N LEU A 68 -10.31 -5.43 -11.17
CA LEU A 68 -10.49 -4.45 -12.23
C LEU A 68 -9.16 -3.88 -12.71
N VAL A 69 -8.31 -3.47 -11.76
CA VAL A 69 -7.03 -2.79 -12.05
C VAL A 69 -5.97 -3.78 -12.49
N PHE A 70 -5.83 -4.91 -11.80
CA PHE A 70 -4.71 -5.84 -11.99
C PHE A 70 -5.09 -7.10 -12.77
N ARG A 71 -6.39 -7.33 -13.02
CA ARG A 71 -6.90 -8.52 -13.73
C ARG A 71 -6.45 -9.84 -13.07
N LYS A 72 -6.27 -9.81 -11.75
CA LYS A 72 -5.75 -10.93 -10.94
C LYS A 72 -6.52 -11.01 -9.64
N GLN A 73 -6.72 -12.23 -9.13
CA GLN A 73 -7.32 -12.42 -7.82
C GLN A 73 -6.28 -12.23 -6.71
N ILE A 74 -6.74 -11.86 -5.52
CA ILE A 74 -5.92 -11.90 -4.32
C ILE A 74 -6.00 -13.31 -3.74
N ASP A 75 -4.86 -13.99 -3.68
CA ASP A 75 -4.79 -15.39 -3.24
C ASP A 75 -4.78 -15.52 -1.72
N ASN A 76 -4.21 -14.53 -1.02
CA ASN A 76 -4.12 -14.54 0.43
C ASN A 76 -4.45 -13.16 1.00
N LEU A 77 -5.67 -13.02 1.52
CA LEU A 77 -6.09 -11.88 2.33
C LEU A 77 -6.18 -12.33 3.79
N LYS A 78 -5.31 -11.80 4.65
CA LYS A 78 -5.35 -12.02 6.09
C LYS A 78 -5.72 -10.74 6.82
N THR A 79 -6.55 -10.90 7.84
CA THR A 79 -7.03 -9.81 8.70
C THR A 79 -6.76 -10.19 10.13
N ASN A 80 -6.39 -9.24 10.99
CA ASN A 80 -6.12 -9.53 12.40
C ASN A 80 -7.39 -9.66 13.27
N HIS A 81 -8.58 -9.94 12.68
CA HIS A 81 -9.90 -10.08 13.34
C HIS A 81 -10.33 -8.94 14.30
N ARG A 82 -9.50 -7.91 14.51
CA ARG A 82 -9.80 -6.69 15.27
C ARG A 82 -10.72 -5.71 14.53
N ALA A 83 -11.24 -6.11 13.37
CA ALA A 83 -12.09 -5.28 12.52
C ALA A 83 -13.47 -5.01 13.13
N ASP A 84 -13.91 -5.81 14.11
CA ASP A 84 -15.23 -5.67 14.74
C ASP A 84 -15.29 -4.59 15.84
N THR A 85 -14.15 -4.04 16.27
CA THR A 85 -14.14 -2.93 17.23
C THR A 85 -14.30 -1.61 16.49
N SER A 86 -15.41 -0.92 16.76
CA SER A 86 -15.91 0.32 16.14
C SER A 86 -15.00 1.55 16.21
N GLU A 87 -13.74 1.39 16.59
CA GLU A 87 -12.75 2.45 16.75
C GLU A 87 -11.41 1.94 16.21
N LEU A 88 -11.06 2.28 14.97
CA LEU A 88 -9.76 1.92 14.38
C LEU A 88 -8.64 2.69 15.10
N PRO A 89 -7.67 1.97 15.70
CA PRO A 89 -6.41 1.73 15.00
C PRO A 89 -5.89 0.32 15.31
N GLY A 90 -6.13 -0.66 14.43
CA GLY A 90 -5.56 -2.00 14.66
C GLY A 90 -5.89 -3.10 13.66
N ALA A 91 -6.88 -2.91 12.78
CA ALA A 91 -7.16 -3.89 11.74
C ALA A 91 -6.12 -3.77 10.61
N THR A 92 -5.09 -4.62 10.64
CA THR A 92 -4.11 -4.74 9.56
C THR A 92 -4.60 -5.77 8.55
N PHE A 93 -4.60 -5.39 7.27
CA PHE A 93 -4.91 -6.28 6.15
C PHE A 93 -3.61 -6.59 5.42
N GLN A 94 -3.23 -7.86 5.42
CA GLN A 94 -2.09 -8.33 4.65
C GLN A 94 -2.60 -8.92 3.35
N ILE A 95 -2.26 -8.26 2.25
CA ILE A 95 -2.53 -8.73 0.89
C ILE A 95 -1.25 -9.36 0.36
N LYS A 96 -1.30 -10.67 0.07
CA LYS A 96 -0.27 -11.32 -0.73
C LYS A 96 -0.89 -11.75 -2.05
N THR A 97 -0.27 -11.34 -3.14
CA THR A 97 -0.59 -11.81 -4.49
C THR A 97 0.56 -12.65 -5.01
N VAL A 98 0.27 -13.72 -5.76
CA VAL A 98 1.36 -14.44 -6.43
C VAL A 98 2.03 -13.50 -7.42
N ALA A 99 3.36 -13.48 -7.45
CA ALA A 99 4.13 -12.66 -8.37
C ALA A 99 3.62 -12.86 -9.80
N ALA A 100 3.47 -11.75 -10.53
CA ALA A 100 3.19 -11.81 -11.95
C ALA A 100 4.27 -12.65 -12.62
N ARG A 101 3.92 -13.86 -13.11
CA ARG A 101 4.76 -14.51 -14.12
C ARG A 101 4.71 -13.60 -15.34
N ALA A 102 5.82 -12.93 -15.60
CA ALA A 102 6.07 -12.19 -16.83
C ALA A 102 6.20 -13.17 -18.00
#